data_AF-A0A518K7U0-F1
#
_entry.id   AF-A0A518K7U0-F1
#
_cell.length_a   1.000
_cell.length_b   1.000
_cell.length_c   1.000
_cell.angle_alpha   90.00
_cell.angle_beta   90.00
_cell.angle_gamma   90.00
#
_symmetry.space_group_name_H-M   'P 1'
#
loop_
_entity.id
_entity.type
_entity.pdbx_description
1 polymer ?
#
loop_
_entity_poly.entity_id
_entity_poly.type
_entity_poly.pdbx_seq_one_letter_code
_entity_poly.pdbx_strand_id
1 'polypeptide(L)'
;MNKPTLDGEQLVAISEVPTLLPARHGKRLHMSTVYRWVLKGARVKVLDSAMLGGVRYTSLEALQRFMGTSPAELIEARRLARIRATLSERGLTNPRKPADTRRSPLDRRQR
;
A
#
# COMPACT_ATOMS: atom_id res chain seq x y z
N MET A 1 10.61 -17.32 -17.45
CA MET A 1 9.46 -16.64 -18.08
C MET A 1 9.54 -15.17 -17.71
N ASN A 2 9.70 -14.28 -18.69
CA ASN A 2 9.70 -12.83 -18.46
C ASN A 2 8.25 -12.39 -18.20
N LYS A 3 7.98 -11.71 -17.08
CA LYS A 3 6.62 -11.29 -16.71
C LYS A 3 6.32 -9.89 -17.26
N PRO A 4 5.07 -9.60 -17.64
CA PRO A 4 4.71 -8.25 -18.08
C PRO A 4 4.80 -7.28 -16.91
N THR A 5 5.46 -6.15 -17.12
CA THR A 5 5.59 -5.07 -16.14
C THR A 5 4.61 -3.95 -16.49
N LEU A 6 3.88 -3.44 -15.50
CA LEU A 6 2.99 -2.28 -15.62
C LEU A 6 3.29 -1.32 -14.46
N ASP A 7 3.58 -0.05 -14.76
CA ASP A 7 3.95 0.97 -13.76
C ASP A 7 5.06 0.55 -12.78
N GLY A 8 5.99 -0.28 -13.25
CA GLY A 8 7.09 -0.82 -12.44
C GLY A 8 6.73 -2.03 -11.58
N GLU A 9 5.48 -2.50 -11.60
CA GLU A 9 5.05 -3.73 -10.92
C GLU A 9 5.05 -4.94 -11.87
N GLN A 10 5.50 -6.09 -11.38
CA GLN A 10 5.56 -7.33 -12.15
C GLN A 10 4.24 -8.10 -12.04
N LEU A 11 3.46 -8.08 -13.11
CA LEU A 11 2.14 -8.71 -13.13
C LEU A 11 2.23 -10.24 -13.16
N VAL A 12 1.30 -10.85 -12.45
CA VAL A 12 1.15 -12.28 -12.27
C VAL A 12 -0.32 -12.63 -12.33
N ALA A 13 -0.69 -13.61 -13.15
CA ALA A 13 -2.06 -14.10 -13.13
C ALA A 13 -2.37 -14.76 -11.78
N ILE A 14 -3.57 -14.57 -11.23
CA ILE A 14 -3.94 -15.16 -9.93
C ILE A 14 -3.74 -16.68 -9.91
N SER A 15 -3.85 -17.35 -11.06
CA SER A 15 -3.60 -18.79 -11.26
C SER A 15 -2.18 -19.23 -11.04
N GLU A 16 -1.21 -18.33 -11.19
CA GLU A 16 0.21 -18.62 -11.05
C GLU A 16 0.71 -18.39 -9.62
N VAL A 17 -0.03 -17.61 -8.82
CA VAL A 17 0.36 -17.24 -7.45
C VAL A 17 0.68 -18.46 -6.57
N PRO A 18 -0.11 -19.55 -6.56
CA PRO A 18 0.25 -20.76 -5.81
C PRO A 18 1.60 -21.40 -6.16
N THR A 19 2.16 -21.11 -7.33
CA THR A 19 3.48 -21.63 -7.76
C THR A 19 4.62 -20.78 -7.22
N LEU A 20 4.36 -19.50 -6.95
CA LEU A 20 5.38 -18.54 -6.56
C LEU A 20 5.61 -18.50 -5.04
N LEU A 21 4.65 -19.02 -4.28
CA LEU A 21 4.69 -19.02 -2.83
C LEU A 21 5.30 -20.32 -2.29
N PRO A 22 6.00 -20.25 -1.14
CA PRO A 22 6.56 -21.44 -0.50
C PRO A 22 5.45 -22.43 -0.12
N ALA A 23 5.72 -23.72 -0.27
CA ALA A 23 4.81 -24.77 0.14
C ALA A 23 4.79 -24.92 1.66
N ARG A 24 3.60 -25.15 2.22
CA ARG A 24 3.42 -25.43 3.66
C ARG A 24 3.22 -26.92 3.85
N HIS A 25 4.11 -27.58 4.59
CA HIS A 25 4.11 -29.04 4.77
C HIS A 25 4.11 -29.79 3.42
N GLY A 26 4.93 -29.32 2.46
CA GLY A 26 5.00 -29.90 1.11
C GLY A 26 3.77 -29.64 0.22
N LYS A 27 2.71 -29.01 0.74
CA LYS A 27 1.51 -28.68 -0.02
C LYS A 27 1.53 -27.25 -0.49
N ARG A 28 1.21 -27.06 -1.78
CA ARG A 28 1.04 -25.74 -2.38
C ARG A 28 -0.22 -25.07 -1.85
N LEU A 29 -0.24 -23.75 -1.90
CA LEU A 29 -1.42 -22.97 -1.55
C LEU A 29 -2.58 -23.31 -2.50
N HIS A 30 -3.79 -23.50 -1.98
CA HIS A 30 -4.94 -23.73 -2.85
C HIS A 30 -5.36 -22.43 -3.56
N MET A 31 -5.73 -22.53 -4.83
CA MET A 31 -6.16 -21.39 -5.66
C MET A 31 -7.32 -20.60 -5.03
N SER A 32 -8.30 -21.29 -4.42
CA SER A 32 -9.42 -20.63 -3.72
C SER A 32 -8.97 -19.75 -2.54
N THR A 33 -7.82 -20.03 -1.95
CA THR A 33 -7.26 -19.17 -0.88
C THR A 33 -6.78 -17.85 -1.46
N VAL A 34 -6.15 -17.86 -2.63
CA VAL A 34 -5.73 -16.64 -3.33
C VAL A 34 -6.95 -15.81 -3.74
N TYR A 35 -7.98 -16.45 -4.32
CA TYR A 35 -9.24 -15.75 -4.61
C TYR A 35 -9.90 -15.18 -3.36
N ARG A 36 -9.81 -15.86 -2.21
CA ARG A 36 -10.31 -15.31 -0.94
C ARG A 36 -9.55 -14.06 -0.54
N TRP A 37 -8.22 -14.04 -0.67
CA TRP A 37 -7.41 -12.86 -0.37
C TRP A 37 -7.79 -11.65 -1.22
N VAL A 38 -8.12 -11.87 -2.49
CA VAL A 38 -8.58 -10.81 -3.39
C VAL A 38 -9.99 -10.35 -3.06
N LEU A 39 -10.94 -11.28 -2.91
CA LEU A 39 -12.37 -10.93 -2.85
C LEU A 39 -12.82 -10.51 -1.45
N LYS A 40 -12.25 -11.13 -0.41
CA LYS A 40 -12.66 -10.93 0.99
C LYS A 40 -11.51 -10.46 1.87
N GLY A 41 -10.28 -10.71 1.44
CA GLY A 41 -9.10 -10.49 2.25
C GLY A 41 -8.80 -11.62 3.24
N ALA A 42 -7.74 -11.41 4.01
CA ALA A 42 -7.35 -12.21 5.16
C ALA A 42 -6.78 -11.29 6.24
N ARG A 43 -7.20 -11.51 7.51
CA ARG A 43 -6.70 -10.76 8.68
C ARG A 43 -6.64 -9.26 8.42
N VAL A 44 -7.76 -8.68 7.96
CA VAL A 44 -7.99 -7.27 7.62
C VAL A 44 -7.22 -6.69 6.41
N LYS A 45 -6.50 -7.52 5.67
CA LYS A 45 -5.76 -7.17 4.43
C LYS A 45 -6.50 -7.70 3.23
N VAL A 46 -6.56 -6.94 2.15
CA VAL A 46 -7.07 -7.40 0.84
C VAL A 46 -5.90 -7.39 -0.12
N LEU A 47 -5.81 -8.41 -0.98
CA LEU A 47 -4.76 -8.47 -2.00
C LEU A 47 -5.16 -7.60 -3.18
N ASP A 48 -4.30 -6.63 -3.53
CA ASP A 48 -4.51 -5.78 -4.71
C ASP A 48 -4.57 -6.62 -5.97
N SER A 49 -5.54 -6.33 -6.83
CA SER A 49 -5.69 -7.03 -8.11
C SER A 49 -6.44 -6.20 -9.14
N ALA A 50 -6.21 -6.47 -10.41
CA ALA A 50 -6.89 -5.85 -11.53
C ALA A 50 -7.41 -6.91 -12.51
N MET A 51 -8.53 -6.61 -13.18
CA MET A 51 -9.04 -7.41 -14.30
C MET A 51 -8.50 -6.83 -15.61
N LEU A 52 -7.80 -7.64 -16.39
CA LEU A 52 -7.24 -7.26 -17.70
C LEU A 52 -7.62 -8.35 -18.70
N GLY A 53 -8.40 -8.01 -19.74
CA GLY A 53 -8.80 -8.97 -20.76
C GLY A 53 -9.56 -10.20 -20.24
N GLY A 54 -10.35 -10.05 -19.16
CA GLY A 54 -11.08 -11.15 -18.53
C GLY A 54 -10.26 -12.01 -17.57
N VAL A 55 -8.95 -11.79 -17.46
CA VAL A 55 -8.08 -12.48 -16.52
C VAL A 55 -7.76 -11.56 -15.34
N ARG A 56 -7.73 -12.11 -14.14
CA ARG A 56 -7.35 -11.36 -12.93
C ARG A 56 -5.85 -11.48 -12.68
N TYR A 57 -5.21 -10.32 -12.51
CA TYR A 57 -3.81 -10.20 -12.19
C TYR A 57 -3.61 -9.56 -10.82
N THR A 58 -2.53 -9.95 -10.17
CA THR A 58 -1.89 -9.27 -9.04
C THR A 58 -0.47 -8.92 -9.47
N SER A 59 0.29 -8.23 -8.63
CA SER A 59 1.73 -8.10 -8.79
C SER A 59 2.53 -8.84 -7.71
N LEU A 60 3.82 -9.05 -7.94
CA LEU A 60 4.75 -9.56 -6.93
C LEU A 60 4.89 -8.56 -5.77
N GLU A 61 4.91 -7.28 -6.08
CA GLU A 61 5.02 -6.17 -5.15
C GLU A 61 3.76 -6.10 -4.26
N ALA A 62 2.56 -6.27 -4.84
CA ALA A 62 1.32 -6.39 -4.09
C ALA A 62 1.31 -7.60 -3.16
N LEU A 63 1.82 -8.76 -3.60
CA LEU A 63 1.97 -9.95 -2.76
C LEU A 63 2.94 -9.69 -1.60
N GLN A 64 4.04 -9.00 -1.85
CA GLN A 64 5.01 -8.63 -0.83
C GLN A 64 4.38 -7.69 0.22
N ARG A 65 3.65 -6.64 -0.21
CA ARG A 65 2.88 -5.76 0.68
C ARG A 65 1.86 -6.57 1.49
N PHE A 66 1.08 -7.42 0.82
CA PHE A 66 0.06 -8.24 1.43
C PHE A 66 0.62 -9.19 2.49
N MET A 67 1.80 -9.78 2.28
CA MET A 67 2.42 -10.69 3.25
C MET A 67 3.17 -9.94 4.36
N GLY A 68 3.90 -8.87 4.00
CA GLY A 68 4.81 -8.15 4.89
C GLY A 68 4.14 -7.22 5.90
N THR A 69 2.95 -6.68 5.62
CA THR A 69 2.29 -5.76 6.54
C THR A 69 1.61 -6.48 7.71
N SER A 70 1.83 -6.05 8.95
CA SER A 70 1.13 -6.65 10.09
C SER A 70 -0.33 -6.17 10.18
N PRO A 71 -1.27 -7.02 10.64
CA PRO A 71 -2.66 -6.59 10.85
C PRO A 71 -2.77 -5.40 11.82
N ALA A 72 -1.93 -5.35 12.85
CA ALA A 72 -1.92 -4.29 13.84
C ALA A 72 -1.51 -2.94 13.23
N GLU A 73 -0.46 -2.91 12.42
CA GLU A 73 -0.03 -1.72 11.67
C GLU A 73 -1.16 -1.16 10.79
N LEU A 74 -1.90 -2.02 10.10
CA LEU A 74 -3.01 -1.58 9.25
C LEU A 74 -4.21 -1.05 10.03
N ILE A 75 -4.53 -1.67 11.17
CA ILE A 75 -5.60 -1.18 12.04
C ILE A 75 -5.22 0.21 12.56
N GLU A 76 -3.98 0.39 13.02
CA GLU A 76 -3.53 1.69 13.51
C GLU A 76 -3.45 2.73 12.39
N ALA A 77 -2.94 2.38 11.21
CA ALA A 77 -2.93 3.27 10.05
C ALA A 77 -4.34 3.73 9.67
N ARG A 78 -5.33 2.81 9.67
CA ARG A 78 -6.75 3.15 9.43
C ARG A 78 -7.32 4.05 10.53
N ARG A 79 -6.98 3.78 11.79
CA ARG A 79 -7.40 4.60 12.93
C ARG A 79 -6.85 6.02 12.82
N LEU A 80 -5.55 6.16 12.56
CA LEU A 80 -4.88 7.44 12.39
C LEU A 80 -5.43 8.21 11.19
N ALA A 81 -5.70 7.54 10.06
CA ALA A 81 -6.32 8.17 8.90
C ALA A 81 -7.72 8.74 9.24
N ARG A 82 -8.53 7.99 10.00
CA ARG A 82 -9.84 8.46 10.48
C ARG A 82 -9.69 9.66 11.41
N ILE A 83 -8.79 9.61 12.39
CA ILE A 83 -8.52 10.74 13.29
C ILE A 83 -8.10 11.97 12.48
N ARG A 84 -7.16 11.81 11.54
CA ARG A 84 -6.67 12.90 10.69
C ARG A 84 -7.79 13.53 9.86
N ALA A 85 -8.67 12.71 9.27
CA ALA A 85 -9.84 13.19 8.54
C ALA A 85 -10.76 14.03 9.46
N THR A 86 -11.09 13.52 10.65
CA THR A 86 -11.94 14.24 11.60
C THR A 86 -11.32 15.55 12.10
N LEU A 87 -9.99 15.60 12.29
CA LEU A 87 -9.29 16.83 12.67
C LEU A 87 -9.29 17.84 11.51
N SER A 88 -9.15 17.37 10.27
CA SER A 88 -9.22 18.21 9.07
C SER A 88 -10.59 18.82 8.87
N GLU A 89 -11.66 18.04 9.02
CA GLU A 89 -13.05 18.51 8.96
C GLU A 89 -13.33 19.59 10.00
N ARG A 90 -12.73 19.47 11.19
CA ARG A 90 -12.87 20.45 12.28
C ARG A 90 -11.95 21.67 12.15
N GLY A 91 -11.16 21.78 11.06
CA GLY A 91 -10.19 22.86 10.89
C GLY A 91 -9.02 22.82 11.88
N LEU A 92 -8.82 21.69 12.57
CA LEU A 92 -7.77 21.47 13.58
C LEU A 92 -6.47 20.93 12.95
N THR A 93 -6.38 20.83 11.62
CA THR A 93 -5.13 20.55 10.93
C THR A 93 -4.23 21.78 10.97
N ASN A 94 -3.23 21.74 11.84
CA ASN A 94 -2.31 22.84 12.17
C ASN A 94 -1.78 23.58 10.90
N PRO A 95 -2.18 24.84 10.65
CA PRO A 95 -1.68 25.63 9.53
C PRO A 95 -0.46 26.48 9.93
N ARG A 96 0.41 26.01 10.83
CA ARG A 96 1.70 26.65 11.06
C ARG A 96 2.73 26.15 10.05
N LYS A 97 2.64 26.64 8.82
CA LYS A 97 3.83 26.86 7.98
C LYS A 97 4.65 27.93 8.73
N PRO A 98 5.94 27.72 9.06
CA PRO A 98 6.72 28.78 9.68
C PRO A 98 6.70 29.97 8.71
N ALA A 99 6.35 31.14 9.26
CA ALA A 99 6.46 32.39 8.52
C ALA A 99 7.87 32.47 7.94
N ASP A 100 7.94 32.64 6.62
CA ASP A 100 9.14 32.97 5.86
C ASP A 100 9.79 34.19 6.54
N THR A 101 10.75 33.94 7.42
CA THR A 101 11.53 34.99 8.08
C THR A 101 12.53 35.53 7.06
N ARG A 102 12.04 36.32 6.11
CA ARG A 102 12.87 37.28 5.38
C ARG A 102 13.42 38.29 6.37
N ARG A 103 14.53 37.96 7.02
CA ARG A 103 15.47 38.91 7.62
C ARG A 103 16.87 38.41 7.32
N SER A 104 17.34 38.68 6.11
CA SER A 104 18.78 38.68 5.81
C SER A 104 19.41 39.84 6.60
N PRO A 105 20.43 39.62 7.43
CA PRO A 105 21.04 40.67 8.28
C PRO A 105 21.89 41.72 7.54
N LEU A 106 21.79 41.87 6.22
CA LEU A 106 22.75 42.65 5.42
C LEU A 106 22.37 44.13 5.17
N ASP A 107 21.38 44.68 5.87
CA ASP A 107 21.00 46.10 5.74
C ASP A 107 21.53 46.98 6.90
N ARG A 108 22.82 46.82 7.22
CA ARG A 108 23.57 47.70 8.13
C ARG A 108 24.93 48.03 7.53
N ARG A 109 24.96 48.77 6.43
CA ARG A 109 26.13 49.54 6.00
C ARG A 109 25.71 50.80 5.25
N GLN A 110 25.20 51.79 5.98
CA GLN A 110 25.41 53.21 5.66
C GLN A 110 25.37 54.01 6.97
N ARG A 111 26.55 54.28 7.51
CA ARG A 111 26.96 55.54 8.16
C ARG A 111 28.42 55.44 8.56
#